data_AF-A0A9D5K9G3-F1
#
_entry.id   AF-A0A9D5K9G3-F1
#
_cell.length_a   1.000
_cell.length_b   1.000
_cell.length_c   1.000
_cell.angle_alpha   90.00
_cell.angle_beta   90.00
_cell.angle_gamma   90.00
#
_symmetry.space_group_name_H-M   'P 1'
#
loop_
_entity.id
_entity.type
_entity.pdbx_description
1 polymer ?
#
loop_
_entity_poly.entity_id
_entity_poly.type
_entity_poly.pdbx_seq_one_letter_code
_entity_poly.pdbx_strand_id
1 'polypeptide(L)'
;GNNCKIQNNVSVYDLVTLEDNVFCGPSMVFTNDMNPRAAFPKGGVWIPTLVKEGSSIGANATIVCGITLGRHCFIGAGALIHKDVTDYALMVGVPARQIGWMCECGERLKFDQEGKATCNTRCKGTYKLENDEVRRIS
;
A
#
# COMPACT_ATOMS: atom_id res chain seq x y z
N GLY A 1 5.43 6.17 -11.34
CA GLY A 1 5.43 7.61 -11.57
C GLY A 1 6.82 8.12 -11.24
N ASN A 2 6.90 9.35 -10.74
CA ASN A 2 8.13 10.01 -10.34
C ASN A 2 8.53 9.65 -8.90
N ASN A 3 9.81 9.81 -8.57
CA ASN A 3 10.35 9.70 -7.20
C ASN A 3 10.05 8.38 -6.47
N CYS A 4 9.78 7.30 -7.21
CA CYS A 4 9.63 5.97 -6.62
C CYS A 4 10.96 5.47 -6.06
N LYS A 5 10.91 4.74 -4.95
CA LYS A 5 12.07 4.10 -4.33
C LYS A 5 11.87 2.60 -4.32
N ILE A 6 12.62 1.90 -5.16
CA ILE A 6 12.57 0.44 -5.28
C ILE A 6 13.84 -0.12 -4.65
N GLN A 7 13.68 -0.86 -3.55
CA GLN A 7 14.81 -1.45 -2.83
C GLN A 7 15.21 -2.81 -3.44
N ASN A 8 16.27 -3.40 -2.89
CA ASN A 8 16.83 -4.67 -3.35
C ASN A 8 15.78 -5.78 -3.46
N ASN A 9 15.93 -6.64 -4.47
CA ASN A 9 15.15 -7.85 -4.68
C ASN A 9 13.64 -7.62 -4.93
N VAL A 10 13.28 -6.47 -5.51
CA VAL A 10 11.91 -6.18 -5.93
C VAL A 10 11.80 -6.31 -7.44
N SER A 11 10.86 -7.14 -7.91
CA SER A 11 10.49 -7.24 -9.32
C SER A 11 9.17 -6.52 -9.56
N VAL A 12 9.18 -5.54 -10.47
CA VAL A 12 7.97 -4.87 -10.96
C VAL A 12 7.62 -5.49 -12.32
N TYR A 13 6.55 -6.27 -12.35
CA TYR A 13 6.10 -6.94 -13.58
C TYR A 13 5.32 -6.00 -14.48
N ASP A 14 5.12 -6.43 -15.73
CA ASP A 14 4.12 -5.80 -16.60
C ASP A 14 2.74 -5.73 -15.90
N LEU A 15 2.00 -4.67 -16.18
CA LEU A 15 0.72 -4.31 -15.54
C LEU A 15 0.76 -3.99 -14.03
N VAL A 16 1.94 -3.93 -13.39
CA VAL A 16 2.09 -3.28 -12.08
C VAL A 16 2.37 -1.80 -12.30
N THR A 17 1.42 -0.95 -11.91
CA THR A 17 1.55 0.51 -11.99
C THR A 17 1.86 1.06 -10.62
N LEU A 18 3.00 1.75 -10.49
CA LEU A 18 3.32 2.58 -9.34
C LEU A 18 3.04 4.03 -9.71
N GLU A 19 2.27 4.77 -8.92
CA GLU A 19 2.11 6.22 -9.06
C GLU A 19 3.34 6.96 -8.48
N ASP A 20 3.23 8.26 -8.20
CA ASP A 20 4.33 9.07 -7.69
C ASP A 20 4.66 8.72 -6.24
N ASN A 21 5.93 8.90 -5.85
CA ASN A 21 6.39 8.81 -4.46
C ASN A 21 6.17 7.44 -3.77
N VAL A 22 5.98 6.36 -4.53
CA VAL A 22 5.80 5.00 -3.97
C VAL A 22 7.12 4.45 -3.43
N PHE A 23 7.08 3.86 -2.24
CA PHE A 23 8.22 3.16 -1.63
C PHE A 23 7.99 1.64 -1.61
N CYS A 24 8.89 0.89 -2.23
CA CYS A 24 8.93 -0.56 -2.23
C CYS A 24 10.10 -1.04 -1.37
N GLY A 25 9.80 -1.57 -0.19
CA GLY A 25 10.79 -2.09 0.76
C GLY A 25 11.53 -3.31 0.23
N PRO A 26 12.69 -3.65 0.84
CA PRO A 26 13.55 -4.71 0.34
C PRO A 26 12.83 -6.07 0.38
N SER A 27 13.00 -6.84 -0.69
CA SER A 27 12.41 -8.17 -0.86
C SER A 27 10.88 -8.21 -0.74
N MET A 28 10.18 -7.08 -0.89
CA MET A 28 8.73 -7.12 -1.07
C MET A 28 8.40 -7.71 -2.45
N VAL A 29 7.27 -8.40 -2.54
CA VAL A 29 6.87 -9.21 -3.70
C VAL A 29 5.57 -8.69 -4.27
N PHE A 30 5.57 -8.37 -5.57
CA PHE A 30 4.35 -8.37 -6.37
C PHE A 30 4.10 -9.78 -6.90
N THR A 31 2.84 -10.15 -7.06
CA THR A 31 2.47 -11.27 -7.94
C THR A 31 1.79 -10.69 -9.19
N ASN A 32 1.71 -11.48 -10.25
CA ASN A 32 1.02 -11.13 -11.50
C ASN A 32 0.12 -12.27 -12.03
N ASP A 33 0.23 -13.45 -11.43
CA ASP A 33 -0.56 -14.65 -11.72
C ASP A 33 -1.28 -15.14 -10.45
N MET A 34 -2.61 -15.19 -10.50
CA MET A 34 -3.44 -15.64 -9.38
C MET A 34 -3.36 -17.16 -9.13
N ASN A 35 -3.08 -17.94 -10.18
CA ASN A 35 -3.05 -19.41 -10.10
C ASN A 35 -1.95 -19.97 -11.02
N PRO A 36 -0.68 -19.69 -10.69
CA PRO A 36 0.45 -20.11 -11.51
C PRO A 36 0.58 -21.64 -11.54
N ARG A 37 0.83 -22.20 -12.73
CA ARG A 37 1.05 -23.63 -12.93
C ARG A 37 2.05 -23.85 -14.06
N ALA A 38 3.25 -24.32 -13.73
CA ALA A 38 4.34 -24.47 -14.69
C ALA A 38 4.01 -25.39 -15.89
N ALA A 39 3.26 -26.47 -15.65
CA ALA A 39 2.84 -27.39 -16.71
C ALA A 39 1.75 -26.81 -17.64
N PHE A 40 1.07 -25.74 -17.21
CA PHE A 40 -0.06 -25.14 -17.92
C PHE A 40 0.06 -23.61 -17.91
N PRO A 41 1.04 -23.04 -18.65
CA PRO A 41 1.28 -21.60 -18.64
C PRO A 41 0.13 -20.84 -19.32
N LYS A 42 -0.19 -19.65 -18.80
CA LYS A 42 -1.31 -18.82 -19.28
C LYS A 42 -1.00 -17.94 -20.50
N GLY A 43 0.20 -18.04 -21.07
CA GLY A 43 0.57 -17.28 -22.27
C GLY A 43 0.59 -15.76 -22.10
N GLY A 44 0.85 -15.24 -20.89
CA GLY A 44 1.03 -13.80 -20.66
C GLY A 44 -0.22 -13.01 -20.29
N VAL A 45 -1.32 -13.67 -19.91
CA VAL A 45 -2.50 -12.99 -19.33
C VAL A 45 -2.20 -12.61 -17.88
N TRP A 46 -1.73 -11.39 -17.65
CA TRP A 46 -1.42 -10.85 -16.34
C TRP A 46 -2.55 -9.98 -15.80
N ILE A 47 -2.66 -9.90 -14.47
CA ILE A 47 -3.72 -9.15 -13.79
C ILE A 47 -3.13 -7.82 -13.28
N PRO A 48 -3.71 -6.66 -13.64
CA PRO A 48 -3.15 -5.37 -13.28
C PRO A 48 -3.19 -5.13 -11.76
N THR A 49 -2.17 -4.45 -11.25
CA THR A 49 -2.08 -4.01 -9.86
C THR A 49 -1.72 -2.54 -9.83
N LEU A 50 -2.50 -1.75 -9.09
CA LEU A 50 -2.26 -0.30 -8.98
C LEU A 50 -1.77 0.03 -7.57
N VAL A 51 -0.63 0.71 -7.47
CA VAL A 51 -0.11 1.25 -6.23
C VAL A 51 -0.15 2.77 -6.32
N LYS A 52 -1.11 3.36 -5.60
CA LYS A 52 -1.38 4.80 -5.67
C LYS A 52 -0.34 5.62 -4.92
N GLU A 53 -0.35 6.92 -5.20
CA GLU A 53 0.66 7.88 -4.78
C GLU A 53 1.04 7.78 -3.30
N GLY A 54 2.34 7.82 -3.01
CA GLY A 54 2.87 7.91 -1.65
C GLY A 54 2.70 6.65 -0.81
N SER A 55 2.18 5.55 -1.37
CA SER A 55 2.08 4.27 -0.68
C SER A 55 3.45 3.73 -0.27
N SER A 56 3.53 3.13 0.91
CA SER A 56 4.73 2.48 1.41
C SER A 56 4.50 0.99 1.63
N ILE A 57 5.37 0.17 1.05
CA ILE A 57 5.32 -1.28 1.15
C ILE A 57 6.52 -1.76 1.96
N GLY A 58 6.26 -2.35 3.12
CA GLY A 58 7.28 -2.84 4.05
C GLY A 58 8.10 -4.00 3.50
N ALA A 59 9.27 -4.23 4.09
CA ALA A 59 10.16 -5.31 3.71
C ALA A 59 9.43 -6.68 3.76
N ASN A 60 9.70 -7.54 2.79
CA ASN A 60 9.16 -8.90 2.73
C ASN A 60 7.61 -8.99 2.72
N ALA A 61 6.90 -7.90 2.43
CA ALA A 61 5.45 -7.93 2.23
C ALA A 61 5.11 -8.56 0.86
N THR A 62 3.94 -9.19 0.75
CA THR A 62 3.44 -9.81 -0.50
C THR A 62 2.14 -9.14 -0.94
N ILE A 63 2.11 -8.67 -2.19
CA ILE A 63 0.98 -8.03 -2.84
C ILE A 63 0.41 -8.99 -3.89
N VAL A 64 -0.78 -9.53 -3.62
CA VAL A 64 -1.52 -10.37 -4.57
C VAL A 64 -2.00 -9.51 -5.74
N CYS A 65 -1.91 -10.01 -6.98
CA CYS A 65 -2.32 -9.27 -8.17
C CYS A 65 -3.83 -8.97 -8.23
N GLY A 66 -4.20 -7.98 -9.03
CA GLY A 66 -5.61 -7.63 -9.25
C GLY A 66 -6.20 -6.70 -8.20
N ILE A 67 -5.35 -6.00 -7.44
CA ILE A 67 -5.80 -5.10 -6.37
C ILE A 67 -5.23 -3.69 -6.53
N THR A 68 -5.84 -2.77 -5.80
CA THR A 68 -5.39 -1.39 -5.67
C THR A 68 -4.92 -1.11 -4.24
N LEU A 69 -3.73 -0.54 -4.10
CA LEU A 69 -3.26 0.07 -2.86
C LEU A 69 -3.57 1.57 -2.87
N GLY A 70 -4.32 2.02 -1.87
CA GLY A 70 -4.75 3.41 -1.67
C GLY A 70 -3.59 4.38 -1.44
N ARG A 71 -3.82 5.67 -1.70
CA ARG A 71 -2.83 6.74 -1.51
C ARG A 71 -2.32 6.75 -0.09
N HIS A 72 -1.01 6.90 0.08
CA HIS A 72 -0.37 6.98 1.40
C HIS A 72 -0.70 5.82 2.34
N CYS A 73 -1.20 4.69 1.83
CA CYS A 73 -1.36 3.49 2.64
C CYS A 73 0.03 2.98 3.06
N PHE A 74 0.05 2.26 4.18
CA PHE A 74 1.28 1.75 4.75
C PHE A 74 1.12 0.26 5.02
N ILE A 75 1.81 -0.54 4.21
CA ILE A 75 1.86 -1.99 4.35
C ILE A 75 3.04 -2.32 5.26
N GLY A 76 2.76 -2.93 6.40
CA GLY A 76 3.79 -3.39 7.33
C GLY A 76 4.66 -4.50 6.74
N ALA A 77 5.86 -4.66 7.31
CA ALA A 77 6.76 -5.73 6.90
C ALA A 77 6.10 -7.12 7.07
N GLY A 78 6.35 -8.01 6.11
CA GLY A 78 5.82 -9.37 6.12
C GLY A 78 4.31 -9.50 5.91
N ALA A 79 3.59 -8.43 5.60
CA ALA A 79 2.13 -8.48 5.44
C ALA A 79 1.72 -9.16 4.12
N LEU A 80 0.60 -9.90 4.13
CA LEU A 80 -0.03 -10.48 2.94
C LEU A 80 -1.27 -9.67 2.55
N ILE A 81 -1.17 -8.88 1.49
CA ILE A 81 -2.27 -8.08 0.96
C ILE A 81 -2.95 -8.84 -0.17
N HIS A 82 -4.22 -9.20 0.04
CA HIS A 82 -5.03 -9.99 -0.89
C HIS A 82 -6.38 -9.34 -1.25
N LYS A 83 -6.56 -8.07 -0.88
CA LYS A 83 -7.74 -7.23 -1.15
C LYS A 83 -7.27 -5.79 -1.31
N ASP A 84 -8.10 -4.97 -1.96
CA ASP A 84 -7.89 -3.53 -2.04
C ASP A 84 -7.66 -2.90 -0.66
N VAL A 85 -6.80 -1.90 -0.63
CA VAL A 85 -6.42 -1.15 0.58
C VAL A 85 -6.86 0.29 0.40
N THR A 86 -7.55 0.84 1.39
CA THR A 86 -8.03 2.23 1.35
C THR A 86 -6.89 3.23 1.56
N ASP A 87 -7.12 4.47 1.13
CA ASP A 87 -6.15 5.57 1.31
C ASP A 87 -5.80 5.72 2.81
N TYR A 88 -4.52 5.97 3.12
CA TYR A 88 -3.96 6.13 4.47
C TYR A 88 -4.00 4.90 5.39
N ALA A 89 -4.53 3.75 4.96
CA ALA A 89 -4.67 2.58 5.83
C ALA A 89 -3.32 2.00 6.26
N LEU A 90 -3.22 1.60 7.54
CA LEU A 90 -2.09 0.83 8.08
C LEU A 90 -2.44 -0.66 8.12
N MET A 91 -1.82 -1.45 7.25
CA MET A 91 -2.10 -2.88 7.06
C MET A 91 -0.96 -3.75 7.60
N VAL A 92 -1.24 -4.77 8.42
CA VAL A 92 -0.21 -5.69 8.94
C VAL A 92 -0.71 -7.14 9.03
N GLY A 93 0.22 -8.10 9.01
CA GLY A 93 -0.06 -9.51 9.30
C GLY A 93 -0.39 -10.39 8.08
N VAL A 94 -0.66 -11.67 8.34
CA VAL A 94 -0.99 -12.69 7.33
C VAL A 94 -2.21 -13.51 7.79
N PRO A 95 -3.38 -13.38 7.12
CA PRO A 95 -3.70 -12.35 6.13
C PRO A 95 -3.67 -10.95 6.74
N ALA A 96 -3.39 -9.92 5.94
CA ALA A 96 -3.31 -8.57 6.47
C ALA A 96 -4.65 -8.07 7.02
N ARG A 97 -4.57 -7.28 8.09
CA ARG A 97 -5.68 -6.57 8.69
C ARG A 97 -5.29 -5.12 8.90
N GLN A 98 -6.28 -4.25 8.76
CA GLN A 98 -6.08 -2.85 9.09
C GLN A 98 -6.02 -2.70 10.62
N ILE A 99 -5.01 -1.99 11.11
CA ILE A 99 -4.83 -1.70 12.55
C ILE A 99 -4.83 -0.20 12.85
N GLY A 100 -5.02 0.64 11.84
CA GLY A 100 -5.07 2.09 12.00
C GLY A 100 -4.86 2.81 10.67
N TRP A 101 -4.32 4.03 10.79
CA TRP A 101 -4.15 4.98 9.69
C TRP A 101 -2.81 5.70 9.81
N MET A 102 -2.27 6.18 8.69
CA MET A 102 -1.01 6.92 8.61
C MET A 102 -1.21 8.32 8.01
N CYS A 103 -0.35 9.28 8.36
CA CYS A 103 -0.19 10.52 7.60
C CYS A 103 0.55 10.25 6.29
N GLU A 104 0.56 11.24 5.40
CA GLU A 104 1.39 11.28 4.18
C GLU A 104 2.89 11.13 4.47
N CYS A 105 3.29 11.43 5.70
CA CYS A 105 4.66 11.37 6.20
C CYS A 105 5.06 10.04 6.87
N GLY A 106 4.16 9.05 6.91
CA GLY A 106 4.41 7.72 7.47
C GLY A 106 4.26 7.57 9.00
N GLU A 107 3.71 8.57 9.69
CA GLU A 107 3.37 8.49 11.13
C GLU A 107 1.93 8.04 11.35
N ARG A 108 1.72 7.27 12.43
CA ARG A 108 0.39 6.78 12.80
C ARG A 108 -0.52 7.90 13.30
N LEU A 109 -1.69 8.02 12.68
CA LEU A 109 -2.73 8.95 13.09
C LEU A 109 -3.49 8.41 14.30
N LYS A 110 -3.81 9.31 15.24
CA LYS A 110 -4.70 9.06 16.37
C LYS A 110 -5.88 10.01 16.24
N PHE A 111 -7.04 9.45 15.92
CA PHE A 111 -8.27 10.22 15.75
C PHE A 111 -8.92 10.46 17.11
N ASP A 112 -9.44 11.68 17.31
CA ASP A 112 -10.27 12.04 18.44
C ASP A 112 -11.73 11.57 18.28
N GLN A 113 -12.60 11.93 19.22
CA GLN A 113 -14.03 11.57 19.19
C GLN A 113 -14.78 12.22 18.01
N GLU A 114 -14.26 13.30 17.45
CA GLU A 114 -14.80 13.93 16.24
C GLU A 114 -14.23 13.31 14.97
N GLY A 115 -13.35 12.30 15.06
CA GLY A 115 -12.69 11.72 13.90
C GLY A 115 -11.66 12.67 13.27
N LYS A 116 -11.07 13.62 14.01
CA LYS A 116 -9.95 14.45 13.53
C LYS A 116 -8.62 13.95 14.09
N ALA A 117 -7.57 14.06 13.29
CA ALA A 117 -6.20 13.76 13.70
C ALA A 117 -5.24 14.78 13.09
N THR A 118 -4.30 15.30 13.88
CA THR A 118 -3.21 16.15 13.37
C THR A 118 -1.89 15.43 13.53
N CYS A 119 -1.10 15.41 12.47
CA CYS A 119 0.24 14.89 12.52
C CYS A 119 1.17 15.89 13.23
N ASN A 120 1.66 15.54 14.41
CA ASN A 120 2.53 16.42 15.19
C ASN A 120 4.02 16.35 14.80
N THR A 121 4.37 15.58 13.77
CA THR A 121 5.76 15.39 13.34
C THR A 121 6.10 16.28 12.14
N ARG A 122 6.17 15.72 10.91
CA ARG A 122 6.75 16.33 9.71
C ARG A 122 5.74 17.05 8.84
N CYS A 123 4.65 16.39 8.41
CA CYS A 123 3.74 17.01 7.44
C CYS A 123 2.85 18.09 8.04
N LYS A 124 2.66 18.09 9.38
CA LYS A 124 1.73 18.98 10.10
C LYS A 124 0.29 18.95 9.57
N GLY A 125 -0.04 17.96 8.76
CA GLY A 125 -1.34 17.84 8.12
C GLY A 125 -2.41 17.46 9.13
N THR A 126 -3.63 17.95 8.88
CA THR A 126 -4.83 17.56 9.61
C THR A 126 -5.67 16.65 8.74
N TYR A 127 -6.21 15.61 9.35
CA TYR A 127 -6.93 14.53 8.69
C TYR A 127 -8.30 14.36 9.34
N LYS A 128 -9.27 13.92 8.54
CA LYS A 128 -10.63 13.59 8.97
C LYS A 128 -10.93 12.14 8.60
N LEU A 129 -11.42 11.38 9.57
CA LEU A 129 -11.96 10.04 9.43
C LEU A 129 -13.50 10.13 9.43
N GLU A 130 -14.12 9.76 8.32
CA GLU A 130 -15.57 9.68 8.15
C GLU A 130 -15.89 8.42 7.33
N ASN A 131 -16.86 7.62 7.76
CA ASN A 131 -17.28 6.39 7.05
C ASN A 131 -16.13 5.42 6.72
N ASP A 132 -15.19 5.23 7.66
CA ASP A 132 -13.98 4.41 7.46
C ASP A 132 -13.08 4.88 6.30
N GLU A 133 -13.16 6.16 5.93
CA GLU A 133 -12.26 6.78 4.96
C GLU A 133 -11.53 7.97 5.60
N VAL A 134 -10.23 8.05 5.33
CA VAL A 134 -9.39 9.17 5.78
C VAL A 134 -9.11 10.10 4.62
N ARG A 135 -9.25 11.40 4.87
CA ARG A 135 -8.81 12.46 3.96
C ARG A 135 -8.03 13.53 4.69
N ARG A 136 -7.04 14.11 4.02
CA ARG A 136 -6.39 15.34 4.49
C ARG A 136 -7.33 16.54 4.30
N ILE A 137 -7.39 17.42 5.30
CA ILE A 137 -8.22 18.63 5.31
C ILE A 137 -7.42 19.94 5.47
N SER A 138 -6.17 19.86 5.94
CA SER A 138 -5.19 20.95 5.91
C SER A 138 -3.75 20.41 5.97
#